data_AF-A0A2K3UWH2-F1
#
_entry.id   AF-A0A2K3UWH2-F1
#
_cell.length_a   1.000
_cell.length_b   1.000
_cell.length_c   1.000
_cell.angle_alpha   90.00
_cell.angle_beta   90.00
_cell.angle_gamma   90.00
#
_symmetry.space_group_name_H-M   'P 1'
#
loop_
_entity.id
_entity.type
_entity.pdbx_description
1 polymer ?
#
loop_
_entity_poly.entity_id
_entity_poly.type
_entity_poly.pdbx_seq_one_letter_code
_entity_poly.pdbx_strand_id
1 'polypeptide(L)'
;MTASAPDAPIRAKLSALVPALRHFHSALLDFAKGEYEFLHGPVAGPFALYSLVMNDPAFQWLRPLSGIMATLDEVLDAKDTTLSERNVTDVRGALGLLFAETDTRFAEFRAGYARAKGDPRVRETEARWREVLQGSLEA
;
A
#
# COMPACT_ATOMS: atom_id res chain seq x y z
N MET A 1 -23.09 -1.75 -16.68
CA MET A 1 -22.14 -2.12 -17.74
C MET A 1 -21.17 -3.11 -17.13
N THR A 2 -21.30 -4.37 -17.53
CA THR A 2 -20.52 -5.51 -17.01
C THR A 2 -19.09 -5.44 -17.53
N ALA A 3 -18.11 -5.76 -16.70
CA ALA A 3 -16.72 -5.96 -17.12
C ALA A 3 -16.68 -6.82 -18.40
N SER A 4 -15.95 -6.38 -19.41
CA SER A 4 -15.77 -7.18 -20.63
C SER A 4 -15.03 -8.49 -20.28
N ALA A 5 -15.32 -9.60 -20.94
CA ALA A 5 -14.68 -10.91 -20.67
C ALA A 5 -13.13 -10.88 -20.54
N PRO A 6 -12.37 -10.08 -21.32
CA PRO A 6 -10.91 -9.97 -21.15
C PRO A 6 -10.45 -9.10 -19.96
N ASP A 7 -11.32 -8.30 -19.35
CA ASP A 7 -11.03 -7.47 -18.16
C ASP A 7 -11.13 -8.29 -16.85
N ALA A 8 -12.03 -9.28 -16.81
CA ALA A 8 -12.32 -10.06 -15.61
C ALA A 8 -11.08 -10.56 -14.83
N PRO A 9 -10.06 -11.19 -15.45
CA PRO A 9 -8.87 -11.66 -14.71
C PRO A 9 -8.01 -10.51 -14.17
N ILE A 10 -7.91 -9.40 -14.91
CA ILE A 10 -7.16 -8.21 -14.49
C ILE A 10 -7.84 -7.55 -13.30
N ARG A 11 -9.16 -7.36 -13.40
CA ARG A 11 -9.97 -6.83 -12.31
C ARG A 11 -9.87 -7.69 -11.06
N ALA A 12 -10.01 -9.01 -11.18
CA ALA A 12 -9.86 -9.94 -10.06
C ALA A 12 -8.50 -9.81 -9.37
N LYS A 13 -7.41 -9.73 -10.14
CA LYS A 13 -6.06 -9.52 -9.60
C LYS A 13 -5.93 -8.19 -8.85
N LEU A 14 -6.34 -7.08 -9.46
CA LEU A 14 -6.24 -5.76 -8.83
C LEU A 14 -7.14 -5.65 -7.60
N SER A 15 -8.35 -6.23 -7.63
CA SER A 15 -9.25 -6.33 -6.47
C SER A 15 -8.66 -7.19 -5.35
N ALA A 16 -7.88 -8.22 -5.65
CA ALA A 16 -7.16 -9.00 -4.63
C ALA A 16 -5.96 -8.24 -4.04
N LEU A 17 -5.35 -7.32 -4.81
CA LEU A 17 -4.23 -6.51 -4.36
C LEU A 17 -4.64 -5.46 -3.33
N VAL A 18 -5.81 -4.85 -3.48
CA VAL A 18 -6.35 -3.83 -2.56
C VAL A 18 -6.31 -4.28 -1.08
N PRO A 19 -6.93 -5.40 -0.67
CA PRO A 19 -6.87 -5.85 0.72
C PRO A 19 -5.45 -6.24 1.14
N ALA A 20 -4.63 -6.80 0.26
CA ALA A 20 -3.24 -7.14 0.58
C ALA A 20 -2.41 -5.88 0.92
N LEU A 21 -2.53 -4.82 0.11
CA LEU A 21 -1.89 -3.53 0.39
C LEU A 21 -2.46 -2.86 1.64
N ARG A 22 -3.77 -2.99 1.91
CA ARG A 22 -4.39 -2.49 3.14
C ARG A 22 -3.80 -3.15 4.38
N HIS A 23 -3.56 -4.46 4.35
CA HIS A 23 -2.91 -5.17 5.45
C HIS A 23 -1.46 -4.74 5.64
N PHE A 24 -0.71 -4.53 4.55
CA PHE A 24 0.66 -4.03 4.60
C PHE A 24 0.74 -2.60 5.16
N HIS A 25 -0.10 -1.69 4.67
CA HIS A 25 -0.22 -0.34 5.21
C HIS A 25 -0.57 -0.35 6.70
N SER A 26 -1.52 -1.19 7.12
CA SER A 26 -1.88 -1.34 8.53
C SER A 26 -0.70 -1.81 9.38
N ALA A 27 0.08 -2.79 8.91
CA ALA A 27 1.25 -3.27 9.63
C ALA A 27 2.32 -2.18 9.80
N LEU A 28 2.56 -1.39 8.76
CA LEU A 28 3.48 -0.24 8.83
C LEU A 28 2.97 0.86 9.76
N LEU A 29 1.66 1.13 9.75
CA LEU A 29 1.02 2.09 10.65
C LEU A 29 1.13 1.65 12.11
N ASP A 30 0.91 0.37 12.40
CA ASP A 30 1.03 -0.19 13.75
C ASP A 30 2.46 -0.11 14.26
N PHE A 31 3.45 -0.36 13.39
CA PHE A 31 4.87 -0.13 13.70
C PHE A 31 5.16 1.35 14.02
N ALA A 32 4.73 2.28 13.15
CA ALA A 32 4.94 3.72 13.35
C ALA A 32 4.27 4.22 14.63
N LYS A 33 3.07 3.72 14.94
CA LYS A 33 2.37 3.98 16.20
C LYS A 33 3.19 3.51 17.39
N GLY A 34 3.76 2.31 17.35
CA GLY A 34 4.62 1.80 18.42
C GLY A 34 5.85 2.68 18.68
N GLU A 35 6.52 3.14 17.62
CA GLU A 35 7.65 4.08 17.75
C GLU A 35 7.22 5.42 18.32
N TYR A 36 6.09 5.96 17.87
CA TYR A 36 5.54 7.21 18.40
C TYR A 36 5.19 7.06 19.89
N GLU A 37 4.55 5.95 20.28
CA GLU A 37 4.16 5.67 21.65
C GLU A 37 5.35 5.48 22.58
N PHE A 38 6.45 4.91 22.08
CA PHE A 38 7.71 4.78 22.83
C PHE A 38 8.27 6.15 23.23
N LEU A 39 8.13 7.17 22.38
CA LEU A 39 8.67 8.52 22.61
C LEU A 39 7.70 9.46 23.34
N HIS A 40 6.38 9.31 23.11
CA HIS A 40 5.37 10.29 23.56
C HIS A 40 4.35 9.71 24.54
N GLY A 41 4.43 8.41 24.85
CA GLY A 41 3.43 7.69 25.62
C GLY A 41 2.24 7.21 24.76
N PRO A 42 1.31 6.46 25.36
CA PRO A 42 0.22 5.81 24.64
C PRO A 42 -0.66 6.78 23.83
N VAL A 43 -1.04 6.40 22.61
CA VAL A 43 -1.98 7.18 21.81
C VAL A 43 -3.39 7.02 22.38
N ALA A 44 -4.05 8.14 22.67
CA ALA A 44 -5.32 8.20 23.41
C ALA A 44 -6.54 7.55 22.73
N GLY A 45 -6.40 7.00 21.51
CA GLY A 45 -7.44 6.25 20.82
C GLY A 45 -7.44 6.46 19.29
N PRO A 46 -8.44 5.90 18.58
CA PRO A 46 -8.48 5.93 17.11
C PRO A 46 -8.54 7.33 16.50
N PHE A 47 -9.29 8.26 17.13
CA PHE A 47 -9.36 9.64 16.64
C PHE A 47 -8.04 10.39 16.81
N ALA A 48 -7.35 10.18 17.94
CA ALA A 48 -6.02 10.75 18.16
C ALA A 48 -5.01 10.18 17.16
N LEU A 49 -5.03 8.86 16.93
CA LEU A 49 -4.18 8.23 15.91
C LEU A 49 -4.48 8.80 14.52
N TYR A 50 -5.75 8.96 14.14
CA TYR A 50 -6.12 9.57 12.87
C TYR A 50 -5.52 10.98 12.71
N SER A 51 -5.64 11.82 13.74
CA SER A 51 -5.06 13.16 13.72
C SER A 51 -3.54 13.14 13.54
N LEU A 52 -2.84 12.21 14.21
CA LEU A 52 -1.39 12.03 14.06
C LEU A 52 -1.03 11.59 12.63
N VAL A 53 -1.71 10.58 12.09
CA VAL A 53 -1.47 10.12 10.72
C VAL A 53 -1.67 11.24 9.70
N MET A 54 -2.65 12.12 9.92
CA MET A 54 -2.90 13.24 9.02
C MET A 54 -1.85 14.36 9.15
N ASN A 55 -1.40 14.68 10.36
CA ASN A 55 -0.74 15.96 10.63
C ASN A 55 0.70 15.84 11.17
N ASP A 56 1.08 14.70 11.75
CA ASP A 56 2.36 14.54 12.45
C ASP A 56 3.46 14.01 11.51
N PRO A 57 4.67 14.62 11.50
CA PRO A 57 5.81 14.17 10.69
C PRO A 57 6.17 12.69 10.86
N ALA A 58 5.97 12.11 12.04
CA ALA A 58 6.32 10.72 12.34
C ALA A 58 5.56 9.69 11.46
N PHE A 59 4.44 10.09 10.86
CA PHE A 59 3.59 9.25 10.03
C PHE A 59 3.63 9.60 8.54
N GLN A 60 4.20 10.76 8.16
CA GLN A 60 4.10 11.24 6.77
C GLN A 60 4.84 10.35 5.76
N TRP A 61 5.83 9.59 6.21
CA TRP A 61 6.54 8.62 5.35
C TRP A 61 5.63 7.51 4.80
N LEU A 62 4.42 7.31 5.36
CA LEU A 62 3.42 6.35 4.85
C LEU A 62 2.60 6.90 3.66
N ARG A 63 2.57 8.23 3.46
CA ARG A 63 1.74 8.91 2.45
C ARG A 63 1.89 8.34 1.03
N PRO A 64 3.10 8.02 0.52
CA PRO A 64 3.24 7.48 -0.83
C PRO A 64 2.46 6.18 -1.05
N LEU A 65 2.48 5.27 -0.07
CA LEU A 65 1.74 4.01 -0.16
C LEU A 65 0.23 4.26 -0.13
N SER A 66 -0.25 5.14 0.77
CA SER A 66 -1.67 5.51 0.84
C SER A 66 -2.16 6.13 -0.48
N GLY A 67 -1.32 6.95 -1.14
CA GLY A 67 -1.62 7.53 -2.44
C GLY A 67 -1.80 6.47 -3.53
N ILE A 68 -0.89 5.50 -3.62
CA ILE A 68 -1.00 4.39 -4.58
C ILE A 68 -2.28 3.58 -4.34
N MET A 69 -2.61 3.31 -3.06
CA MET A 69 -3.83 2.60 -2.70
C MET A 69 -5.09 3.37 -3.10
N ALA A 70 -5.13 4.68 -2.87
CA ALA A 70 -6.26 5.53 -3.27
C ALA A 70 -6.43 5.54 -4.80
N THR A 71 -5.34 5.69 -5.56
CA THR A 71 -5.40 5.62 -7.03
C THR A 71 -5.87 4.25 -7.52
N LEU A 72 -5.46 3.16 -6.86
CA LEU A 72 -5.92 1.81 -7.20
C LEU A 72 -7.43 1.64 -6.95
N ASP A 73 -7.91 2.11 -5.79
CA ASP A 73 -9.34 2.09 -5.45
C ASP A 73 -10.15 2.91 -6.47
N GLU A 74 -9.69 4.12 -6.84
CA GLU A 74 -10.33 4.97 -7.86
C GLU A 74 -10.41 4.28 -9.24
N VAL A 75 -9.32 3.63 -9.67
CA VAL A 75 -9.29 2.90 -10.96
C VAL A 75 -10.25 1.71 -10.96
N LEU A 76 -10.37 1.00 -9.83
CA LEU A 76 -11.27 -0.14 -9.70
C LEU A 76 -12.75 0.27 -9.65
N ASP A 77 -13.04 1.41 -9.02
CA ASP A 77 -14.40 1.95 -8.88
C ASP A 77 -14.91 2.66 -10.14
N ALA A 78 -14.03 2.98 -11.10
CA ALA A 78 -14.38 3.60 -12.36
C ALA A 78 -15.20 2.65 -13.27
N LYS A 79 -16.53 2.79 -13.22
CA LYS A 79 -17.51 1.89 -13.88
C LYS A 79 -17.39 1.80 -15.41
N ASP A 80 -16.83 2.83 -16.05
CA ASP A 80 -16.67 2.91 -17.51
C ASP A 80 -15.24 2.65 -17.98
N THR A 81 -14.35 2.20 -17.08
CA THR A 81 -12.95 1.88 -17.41
C THR A 81 -12.77 0.38 -17.64
N THR A 82 -12.36 0.02 -18.85
CA THR A 82 -11.87 -1.34 -19.15
C THR A 82 -10.44 -1.47 -18.68
N LEU A 83 -10.14 -2.41 -17.78
CA LEU A 83 -8.77 -2.63 -17.33
C LEU A 83 -8.03 -3.52 -18.33
N SER A 84 -6.73 -3.30 -18.40
CA SER A 84 -5.79 -4.01 -19.27
C SER A 84 -4.54 -4.39 -18.46
N GLU A 85 -3.66 -5.21 -19.03
CA GLU A 85 -2.36 -5.55 -18.41
C GLU A 85 -1.50 -4.31 -18.11
N ARG A 86 -1.74 -3.20 -18.84
CA ARG A 86 -1.11 -1.92 -18.54
C ARG A 86 -1.42 -1.45 -17.12
N ASN A 87 -2.66 -1.62 -16.63
CA ASN A 87 -3.01 -1.24 -15.27
C ASN A 87 -2.21 -2.04 -14.23
N VAL A 88 -1.99 -3.33 -14.47
CA VAL A 88 -1.13 -4.17 -13.60
C VAL A 88 0.32 -3.70 -13.65
N THR A 89 0.81 -3.35 -14.84
CA THR A 89 2.18 -2.86 -15.05
C THR A 89 2.39 -1.51 -14.37
N ASP A 90 1.43 -0.59 -14.47
CA ASP A 90 1.48 0.74 -13.86
C ASP A 90 1.50 0.64 -12.34
N VAL A 91 0.64 -0.18 -11.73
CA VAL A 91 0.63 -0.42 -10.28
C VAL A 91 1.94 -1.08 -9.82
N ARG A 92 2.46 -2.06 -10.58
CA ARG A 92 3.76 -2.69 -10.30
C ARG A 92 4.90 -1.68 -10.35
N GLY A 93 4.91 -0.81 -11.35
CA GLY A 93 5.89 0.26 -11.49
C GLY A 93 5.82 1.23 -10.32
N ALA A 94 4.63 1.71 -9.97
CA ALA A 94 4.41 2.63 -8.85
C ALA A 94 4.88 2.04 -7.51
N LEU A 95 4.51 0.79 -7.21
CA LEU A 95 5.00 0.10 -6.01
C LEU A 95 6.51 -0.14 -6.05
N GLY A 96 7.06 -0.49 -7.22
CA GLY A 96 8.50 -0.68 -7.41
C GLY A 96 9.32 0.59 -7.12
N LEU A 97 8.82 1.76 -7.52
CA LEU A 97 9.49 3.05 -7.27
C LEU A 97 9.64 3.35 -5.78
N LEU A 98 8.70 2.92 -4.93
CA LEU A 98 8.82 3.10 -3.47
C LEU A 98 10.10 2.46 -2.90
N PHE A 99 10.56 1.36 -3.50
CA PHE A 99 11.73 0.60 -3.04
C PHE A 99 12.99 0.85 -3.88
N ALA A 100 12.91 1.63 -4.96
CA ALA A 100 14.05 1.91 -5.82
C ALA A 100 15.04 2.87 -5.13
N GLU A 101 16.27 2.42 -4.91
CA GLU A 101 17.30 3.22 -4.20
C GLU A 101 17.75 4.45 -4.99
N THR A 102 17.62 4.43 -6.32
CA THR A 102 18.05 5.49 -7.23
C THR A 102 17.12 6.70 -7.28
N ASP A 103 15.92 6.60 -6.71
CA ASP A 103 14.92 7.68 -6.73
C ASP A 103 14.84 8.39 -5.37
N THR A 104 15.17 9.68 -5.30
CA THR A 104 15.12 10.44 -4.03
C THR A 104 13.70 10.78 -3.58
N ARG A 105 12.68 10.69 -4.45
CA ARG A 105 11.28 11.07 -4.15
C ARG A 105 10.68 10.28 -2.98
N PHE A 106 11.14 9.05 -2.78
CA PHE A 106 10.62 8.14 -1.74
C PHE A 106 11.65 7.84 -0.65
N ALA A 107 12.66 8.71 -0.47
CA ALA A 107 13.70 8.52 0.53
C ALA A 107 13.13 8.37 1.96
N GLU A 108 12.14 9.20 2.33
CA GLU A 108 11.49 9.12 3.64
C GLU A 108 10.71 7.81 3.83
N PHE A 109 9.97 7.38 2.79
CA PHE A 109 9.31 6.07 2.82
C PHE A 109 10.31 4.95 3.05
N ARG A 110 11.43 4.94 2.31
CA ARG A 110 12.47 3.91 2.47
C ARG A 110 13.12 3.95 3.85
N ALA A 111 13.35 5.13 4.41
CA ALA A 111 13.90 5.26 5.77
C ALA A 111 12.92 4.71 6.83
N GLY A 112 11.63 5.02 6.72
CA GLY A 112 10.60 4.45 7.59
C GLY A 112 10.46 2.93 7.43
N TYR A 113 10.36 2.47 6.19
CA TYR A 113 10.29 1.05 5.86
C TYR A 113 11.53 0.27 6.32
N ALA A 114 12.74 0.83 6.22
CA ALA A 114 13.97 0.18 6.68
C ALA A 114 13.97 -0.11 8.19
N ARG A 115 13.28 0.71 8.99
CA ARG A 115 13.06 0.48 10.42
C ARG A 115 11.97 -0.59 10.63
N ALA A 116 10.91 -0.55 9.84
CA ALA A 116 9.76 -1.45 9.97
C ALA A 116 9.99 -2.88 9.43
N LYS A 117 10.88 -3.08 8.45
CA LYS A 117 11.04 -4.35 7.72
C LYS A 117 11.44 -5.56 8.58
N GLY A 118 11.92 -5.33 9.80
CA GLY A 118 12.22 -6.40 10.76
C GLY A 118 10.97 -6.98 11.44
N ASP A 119 9.88 -6.20 11.50
CA ASP A 119 8.63 -6.60 12.14
C ASP A 119 8.00 -7.82 11.42
N PRO A 120 7.64 -8.89 12.15
CA PRO A 120 7.07 -10.10 11.54
C PRO A 120 5.81 -9.85 10.70
N ARG A 121 4.91 -8.99 11.17
CA ARG A 121 3.64 -8.70 10.48
C ARG A 121 3.87 -7.87 9.23
N VAL A 122 4.83 -6.95 9.26
CA VAL A 122 5.26 -6.21 8.07
C VAL A 122 5.80 -7.17 7.01
N ARG A 123 6.69 -8.10 7.37
CA ARG A 123 7.24 -9.09 6.43
C ARG A 123 6.19 -10.00 5.82
N GLU A 124 5.27 -10.51 6.65
CA GLU A 124 4.19 -11.39 6.20
C GLU A 124 3.26 -10.69 5.21
N THR A 125 2.77 -9.50 5.58
CA THR A 125 1.86 -8.72 4.73
C THR A 125 2.55 -8.19 3.47
N GLU A 126 3.85 -7.92 3.54
CA GLU A 126 4.66 -7.59 2.37
C GLU A 126 4.73 -8.75 1.38
N ALA A 127 5.10 -9.94 1.87
CA ALA A 127 5.17 -11.14 1.05
C ALA A 127 3.83 -11.41 0.35
N ARG A 128 2.72 -11.22 1.07
CA ARG A 128 1.36 -11.43 0.55
C ARG A 128 1.03 -10.52 -0.63
N TRP A 129 1.27 -9.21 -0.54
CA TRP A 129 0.92 -8.33 -1.68
C TRP A 129 1.87 -8.57 -2.88
N ARG A 130 3.14 -8.92 -2.62
CA ARG A 130 4.09 -9.27 -3.69
C ARG A 130 3.67 -10.54 -4.42
N GLU A 131 3.21 -11.56 -3.69
CA GLU A 131 2.66 -12.80 -4.25
C GLU A 131 1.46 -12.51 -5.16
N VAL A 132 0.48 -11.73 -4.70
CA VAL A 132 -0.71 -11.35 -5.49
C VAL A 132 -0.31 -10.64 -6.80
N LEU A 133 0.70 -9.76 -6.72
CA LEU A 133 1.17 -9.01 -7.88
C LEU A 133 2.01 -9.86 -8.84
N GLN A 134 2.73 -10.87 -8.35
CA GLN A 134 3.58 -11.77 -9.15
C GLN A 134 2.82 -12.97 -9.73
N GLY A 135 1.75 -13.42 -9.09
CA GLY A 135 0.94 -14.55 -9.56
C GLY A 135 0.47 -14.34 -11.00
N SER A 136 0.41 -15.40 -11.80
CA SER A 136 -0.08 -15.34 -13.18
C SER A 136 -1.54 -14.84 -13.25
N LEU A 137 -1.96 -14.33 -14.41
CA LEU A 137 -3.38 -13.97 -14.65
C LEU A 137 -4.27 -15.21 -14.87
N GLU A 138 -3.72 -16.43 -14.77
CA GLU A 138 -4.46 -17.66 -15.01
C GLU A 138 -5.29 -18.06 -13.78
N ALA A 139 -6.59 -17.82 -13.90
CA ALA A 139 -7.67 -18.53 -13.22
C ALA A 139 -8.82 -18.72 -14.20
#